data_AF-A0AA96IUV2-F1
#
_entry.id   AF-A0AA96IUV2-F1
#
_cell.length_a   1.000
_cell.length_b   1.000
_cell.length_c   1.000
_cell.angle_alpha   90.00
_cell.angle_beta   90.00
_cell.angle_gamma   90.00
#
_symmetry.space_group_name_H-M   'P 1'
#
loop_
_entity.id
_entity.type
_entity.pdbx_description
1 polymer ?
#
loop_
_entity_poly.entity_id
_entity_poly.type
_entity_poly.pdbx_seq_one_letter_code
_entity_poly.pdbx_strand_id
1 'polypeptide(L)'
;MSPIDEFKERLLEAEHVLDTEFSFDLAEPNYVRCLEVIAGNPSHRVEFAKALTGLFDGKLISDEPVAFLMHALRWPDVRSWAVESLRTMASPEIHGRPYEKIIKAYEPDWENREFYRSFQGAH
;
A
#
# COMPACT_ATOMS: atom_id res chain seq x y z
N MET A 1 -0.93 -6.40 21.50
CA MET A 1 -1.35 -6.56 20.10
C MET A 1 -0.14 -7.02 19.29
N SER A 2 -0.30 -7.92 18.32
CA SER A 2 0.81 -8.31 17.43
C SER A 2 1.17 -7.14 16.49
N PRO A 3 2.45 -6.96 16.10
CA PRO A 3 2.82 -5.97 15.07
C PRO A 3 2.03 -6.14 13.77
N ILE A 4 1.69 -7.37 13.39
CA ILE A 4 0.89 -7.66 12.19
C ILE A 4 -0.56 -7.19 12.37
N ASP A 5 -1.12 -7.33 13.57
CA ASP A 5 -2.49 -6.90 13.85
C ASP A 5 -2.58 -5.38 13.89
N GLU A 6 -1.61 -4.70 14.51
CA GLU A 6 -1.52 -3.23 14.50
C GLU A 6 -1.41 -2.71 13.06
N PHE A 7 -0.55 -3.31 12.24
CA PHE A 7 -0.40 -2.93 10.83
C PHE A 7 -1.72 -3.09 10.05
N LYS A 8 -2.44 -4.20 10.23
CA LYS A 8 -3.74 -4.41 9.59
C LYS A 8 -4.78 -3.40 10.05
N GLU A 9 -4.85 -3.13 11.35
CA GLU A 9 -5.78 -2.15 11.92
C GLU A 9 -5.55 -0.77 11.30
N ARG A 10 -4.29 -0.31 11.22
CA ARG A 10 -3.96 0.98 10.60
C ARG A 10 -4.32 1.04 9.11
N LEU A 11 -4.12 -0.03 8.37
CA LEU A 11 -4.53 -0.09 6.97
C LEU A 11 -6.05 0.01 6.79
N LEU A 12 -6.82 -0.65 7.66
CA LEU A 12 -8.28 -0.60 7.63
C LEU A 12 -8.81 0.76 8.08
N GLU A 13 -8.18 1.40 9.07
CA GLU A 13 -8.50 2.77 9.47
C GLU A 13 -8.24 3.76 8.32
N ALA A 14 -7.12 3.62 7.61
CA ALA A 14 -6.82 4.46 6.46
C ALA A 14 -7.85 4.29 5.33
N GLU A 15 -8.22 3.04 5.03
CA GLU A 15 -9.26 2.74 4.05
C GLU A 15 -10.61 3.33 4.45
N HIS A 16 -10.97 3.23 5.73
CA HIS A 16 -12.20 3.84 6.24
C HIS A 16 -12.23 5.35 6.04
N VAL A 17 -11.10 6.04 6.26
CA VAL A 17 -10.98 7.48 5.99
C VAL A 17 -11.12 7.78 4.50
N LEU A 18 -10.49 6.99 3.62
CA LEU A 18 -10.64 7.17 2.17
C LEU A 18 -12.09 6.97 1.71
N ASP A 19 -12.80 5.99 2.27
CA ASP A 19 -14.18 5.66 1.92
C ASP A 19 -15.20 6.68 2.45
N THR A 20 -14.92 7.31 3.60
CA THR A 20 -15.86 8.23 4.26
C THR A 20 -15.55 9.71 4.03
N GLU A 21 -14.28 10.08 4.01
CA GLU A 21 -13.82 11.48 3.95
C GLU A 21 -13.15 11.83 2.62
N PHE A 22 -12.82 10.83 1.78
CA PHE A 22 -12.17 11.02 0.48
C PHE A 22 -10.88 11.86 0.55
N SER A 23 -10.11 11.71 1.64
CA SER A 23 -8.98 12.58 1.96
C SER A 23 -7.68 11.81 2.18
N PHE A 24 -6.72 11.98 1.25
CA PHE A 24 -5.37 11.42 1.38
C PHE A 24 -4.62 12.01 2.59
N ASP A 25 -4.81 13.31 2.86
CA ASP A 25 -4.19 14.00 3.99
C ASP A 25 -4.59 13.41 5.35
N LEU A 26 -5.83 12.92 5.45
CA LEU A 26 -6.33 12.30 6.69
C LEU A 26 -6.03 10.80 6.76
N ALA A 27 -5.87 10.14 5.61
CA ALA A 27 -5.46 8.73 5.54
C ALA A 27 -3.96 8.55 5.79
N GLU A 28 -3.12 9.48 5.32
CA GLU A 28 -1.66 9.39 5.35
C GLU A 28 -1.05 9.12 6.74
N PRO A 29 -1.51 9.73 7.85
CA PRO A 29 -0.99 9.43 9.19
C PRO A 29 -1.02 7.93 9.54
N ASN A 30 -2.03 7.20 9.06
CA ASN A 30 -2.12 5.75 9.26
C ASN A 30 -1.05 5.01 8.46
N TYR A 31 -0.72 5.46 7.24
CA TYR A 31 0.36 4.89 6.45
C TYR A 31 1.73 5.13 7.10
N VAL A 32 1.96 6.34 7.62
CA VAL A 32 3.17 6.66 8.38
C VAL A 32 3.28 5.73 9.59
N ARG A 33 2.18 5.51 10.32
CA ARG A 33 2.17 4.58 11.44
C ARG A 33 2.48 3.14 11.02
N CYS A 34 1.99 2.69 9.86
CA CYS A 34 2.38 1.40 9.28
C CYS A 34 3.89 1.31 9.07
N LEU A 35 4.53 2.37 8.53
CA LEU A 35 5.98 2.39 8.32
C LEU A 35 6.76 2.29 9.64
N GLU A 36 6.31 2.98 10.70
CA GLU A 36 6.91 2.89 12.03
C GLU A 36 6.83 1.47 12.61
N VAL A 37 5.67 0.82 12.49
CA VAL A 37 5.46 -0.56 12.96
C VAL A 37 6.38 -1.52 12.21
N ILE A 38 6.51 -1.36 10.89
CA ILE A 38 7.41 -2.16 10.05
C ILE A 38 8.87 -1.95 10.45
N ALA A 39 9.28 -0.68 10.60
CA ALA A 39 10.65 -0.33 10.97
C ALA A 39 11.06 -0.87 12.36
N GLY A 40 10.11 -0.91 13.31
CA GLY A 40 10.32 -1.50 14.63
C GLY A 40 10.36 -3.03 14.66
N ASN A 41 9.94 -3.71 13.58
CA ASN A 41 9.78 -5.16 13.53
C ASN A 41 10.36 -5.78 12.24
N PRO A 42 11.63 -5.55 11.89
CA PRO A 42 12.19 -5.94 10.59
C PRO A 42 12.21 -7.46 10.36
N SER A 43 12.23 -8.27 11.41
CA SER A 43 12.14 -9.74 11.31
C SER A 43 10.81 -10.25 10.75
N HIS A 44 9.75 -9.44 10.78
CA HIS A 44 8.40 -9.78 10.31
C HIS A 44 8.11 -9.27 8.89
N ARG A 45 9.15 -8.86 8.14
CA ARG A 45 9.00 -8.23 6.82
C ARG A 45 8.18 -9.08 5.84
N VAL A 46 8.33 -10.41 5.86
CA VAL A 46 7.57 -11.31 4.98
C VAL A 46 6.10 -11.37 5.39
N GLU A 47 5.82 -11.38 6.69
CA GLU A 47 4.48 -11.39 7.26
C GLU A 47 3.73 -10.09 6.94
N PHE A 48 4.41 -8.93 7.00
CA PHE A 48 3.83 -7.65 6.58
C PHE A 48 3.47 -7.65 5.09
N ALA A 49 4.36 -8.12 4.22
CA ALA A 49 4.07 -8.22 2.79
C ALA A 49 2.84 -9.10 2.52
N LYS A 50 2.76 -10.28 3.16
CA LYS A 50 1.60 -11.18 3.06
C LYS A 50 0.31 -10.56 3.59
N ALA A 51 0.39 -9.82 4.70
CA ALA A 51 -0.76 -9.13 5.26
C ALA A 51 -1.27 -8.05 4.30
N LEU A 52 -0.37 -7.24 3.72
CA LEU A 52 -0.71 -6.18 2.77
C LEU A 52 -1.40 -6.73 1.52
N THR A 53 -0.77 -7.70 0.85
CA THR A 53 -1.34 -8.29 -0.37
C THR A 53 -2.62 -9.05 -0.08
N GLY A 54 -2.70 -9.74 1.06
CA GLY A 54 -3.90 -10.48 1.47
C GLY A 54 -5.10 -9.58 1.75
N LEU A 55 -4.90 -8.40 2.37
CA LEU A 55 -5.97 -7.42 2.56
C LEU A 55 -6.49 -6.88 1.22
N PHE A 56 -5.58 -6.59 0.28
CA PHE A 56 -5.94 -6.11 -1.05
C PHE A 56 -6.69 -7.17 -1.87
N ASP A 57 -6.17 -8.40 -1.94
CA ASP A 57 -6.84 -9.52 -2.63
C ASP A 57 -8.21 -9.83 -2.02
N GLY A 58 -8.33 -9.66 -0.69
CA GLY A 58 -9.58 -9.77 0.06
C GLY A 58 -10.55 -8.60 -0.12
N LYS A 59 -10.18 -7.56 -0.90
CA LYS A 59 -10.94 -6.32 -1.12
C LYS A 59 -11.26 -5.57 0.17
N LEU A 60 -10.40 -5.69 1.17
CA LEU A 60 -10.53 -4.99 2.45
C LEU A 60 -9.83 -3.62 2.45
N ILE A 61 -8.92 -3.42 1.49
CA ILE A 61 -8.29 -2.14 1.21
C ILE A 61 -8.22 -1.92 -0.30
N SER A 62 -8.24 -0.67 -0.72
CA SER A 62 -8.03 -0.24 -2.09
C SER A 62 -6.54 -0.30 -2.48
N ASP A 63 -6.22 0.10 -3.70
CA ASP A 63 -4.84 0.19 -4.19
C ASP A 63 -4.06 1.34 -3.54
N GLU A 64 -4.72 2.33 -2.94
CA GLU A 64 -4.05 3.52 -2.42
C GLU A 64 -3.10 3.22 -1.25
N PRO A 65 -3.52 2.53 -0.17
CA PRO A 65 -2.62 2.18 0.92
C PRO A 65 -1.44 1.32 0.45
N VAL A 66 -1.69 0.42 -0.50
CA VAL A 66 -0.67 -0.45 -1.08
C VAL A 66 0.34 0.38 -1.88
N ALA A 67 -0.13 1.30 -2.72
CA ALA A 67 0.71 2.16 -3.55
C ALA A 67 1.62 3.06 -2.70
N PHE A 68 1.09 3.71 -1.67
CA PHE A 68 1.89 4.53 -0.75
C PHE A 68 3.03 3.73 -0.11
N LEU A 69 2.68 2.57 0.49
CA LEU A 69 3.66 1.71 1.15
C LEU A 69 4.67 1.14 0.15
N MET A 70 4.23 0.84 -1.08
CA MET A 70 5.10 0.35 -2.14
C MET A 70 6.17 1.37 -2.51
N HIS A 71 5.79 2.65 -2.58
CA HIS A 71 6.72 3.73 -2.84
C HIS A 71 7.73 3.93 -1.71
N ALA A 72 7.26 3.88 -0.46
CA ALA A 72 8.12 4.04 0.71
C ALA A 72 9.10 2.87 0.91
N LEU A 73 8.63 1.63 0.73
CA LEU A 73 9.36 0.42 1.14
C LEU A 73 10.11 -0.27 -0.01
N ARG A 74 9.69 -0.06 -1.26
CA ARG A 74 10.28 -0.68 -2.46
C ARG A 74 10.43 -2.20 -2.34
N TRP A 75 9.40 -2.90 -1.88
CA TRP A 75 9.45 -4.35 -1.68
C TRP A 75 9.29 -5.15 -2.98
N PRO A 76 10.35 -5.81 -3.52
CA PRO A 76 10.30 -6.40 -4.85
C PRO A 76 9.31 -7.56 -5.02
N ASP A 77 9.02 -8.28 -3.93
CA ASP A 77 8.05 -9.38 -3.91
C ASP A 77 6.60 -8.87 -4.02
N VAL A 78 6.24 -7.75 -3.39
CA VAL A 78 4.93 -7.11 -3.58
C VAL A 78 4.79 -6.65 -5.03
N ARG A 79 5.83 -6.09 -5.64
CA ARG A 79 5.80 -5.72 -7.07
C ARG A 79 5.58 -6.95 -7.94
N SER A 80 6.32 -8.02 -7.65
CA SER A 80 6.24 -9.28 -8.41
C SER A 80 4.85 -9.92 -8.30
N TRP A 81 4.25 -9.89 -7.10
CA TRP A 81 2.87 -10.30 -6.89
C TRP A 81 1.91 -9.47 -7.74
N ALA A 82 2.02 -8.13 -7.74
CA ALA A 82 1.12 -7.28 -8.51
C ALA A 82 1.25 -7.51 -10.03
N VAL A 83 2.47 -7.69 -10.53
CA VAL A 83 2.73 -8.03 -11.94
C VAL A 83 2.12 -9.39 -12.30
N GLU A 84 2.29 -10.40 -11.46
CA GLU A 84 1.76 -11.74 -11.71
C GLU A 84 0.22 -11.76 -11.67
N SER A 85 -0.38 -11.10 -10.68
CA SER A 85 -1.83 -10.96 -10.57
C SER A 85 -2.42 -10.27 -11.79
N LEU A 86 -1.78 -9.19 -12.28
CA LEU A 86 -2.20 -8.51 -13.51
C LEU A 86 -2.08 -9.43 -14.74
N ARG A 87 -0.97 -10.16 -14.88
CA ARG A 87 -0.70 -11.03 -16.02
C ARG A 87 -1.70 -12.20 -16.13
N THR A 88 -2.11 -12.76 -15.00
CA THR A 88 -2.98 -13.94 -14.92
C THR A 88 -4.47 -13.57 -14.88
N MET A 89 -4.80 -12.28 -14.84
CA MET A 89 -6.16 -11.79 -14.77
C MET A 89 -6.95 -12.09 -16.04
N ALA A 90 -8.23 -12.49 -15.90
CA ALA A 90 -9.09 -12.80 -17.04
C ALA A 90 -9.53 -11.57 -17.85
N SER A 91 -9.62 -10.39 -17.21
CA SER A 91 -10.04 -9.12 -17.84
C SER A 91 -9.21 -7.95 -17.29
N PRO A 92 -7.90 -7.90 -17.57
CA PRO A 92 -6.99 -6.86 -17.07
C PRO A 92 -7.39 -5.45 -17.50
N GLU A 93 -8.04 -5.29 -18.65
CA GLU A 93 -8.56 -4.02 -19.13
C GLU A 93 -9.70 -3.45 -18.26
N ILE A 94 -10.42 -4.29 -17.51
CA ILE A 94 -11.52 -3.88 -16.62
C ILE A 94 -11.02 -3.76 -15.18
N HIS A 95 -10.21 -4.71 -14.71
CA HIS A 95 -9.87 -4.87 -13.30
C HIS A 95 -8.38 -4.67 -12.98
N GLY A 96 -7.54 -4.42 -13.98
CA GLY A 96 -6.09 -4.35 -13.81
C GLY A 96 -5.57 -3.01 -13.30
N ARG A 97 -6.33 -1.92 -13.46
CA ARG A 97 -5.90 -0.56 -13.09
C ARG A 97 -5.37 -0.44 -11.65
N PRO A 98 -6.00 -1.03 -10.62
CA PRO A 98 -5.45 -1.06 -9.25
C PRO A 98 -4.04 -1.65 -9.18
N TYR A 99 -3.79 -2.78 -9.86
CA TYR A 99 -2.47 -3.42 -9.91
C TYR A 99 -1.45 -2.58 -10.67
N GLU A 100 -1.84 -1.97 -11.79
CA GLU A 100 -0.97 -1.05 -12.54
C GLU A 100 -0.52 0.13 -11.67
N LYS A 101 -1.42 0.67 -10.83
CA LYS A 101 -1.07 1.75 -9.91
C LYS A 101 -0.08 1.30 -8.84
N ILE A 102 -0.26 0.11 -8.25
CA ILE A 102 0.71 -0.48 -7.31
C ILE A 102 2.07 -0.68 -7.97
N ILE A 103 2.10 -1.19 -9.21
CA ILE A 103 3.35 -1.40 -9.98
C ILE A 103 4.04 -0.06 -10.25
N LYS A 104 3.31 0.96 -10.70
CA LYS A 104 3.85 2.31 -10.93
C LYS A 104 4.39 2.95 -9.64
N ALA A 105 3.74 2.71 -8.51
CA ALA A 105 4.17 3.26 -7.23
C ALA A 105 5.54 2.74 -6.78
N TYR A 106 5.98 1.58 -7.29
CA TYR A 106 7.33 1.07 -7.09
C TYR A 106 8.42 1.91 -7.76
N GLU A 107 8.09 2.69 -8.78
CA GLU A 107 9.07 3.50 -9.50
C GLU A 107 9.37 4.80 -8.71
N PRO A 108 10.61 5.33 -8.78
CA PRO A 108 11.03 6.49 -8.01
C PRO A 108 10.34 7.80 -8.42
N ASP A 109 9.87 7.86 -9.66
CA ASP A 109 9.19 9.00 -10.29
C ASP A 109 7.65 8.91 -10.20
N TRP A 110 7.12 8.08 -9.31
CA TRP A 110 5.68 7.94 -9.10
C TRP A 110 4.99 9.30 -8.87
N GLU A 111 4.20 9.74 -9.84
CA GLU A 111 3.58 11.08 -9.87
C GLU A 111 2.72 11.34 -8.63
N ASN A 112 1.87 10.38 -8.23
CA ASN A 112 0.98 10.53 -7.08
C ASN A 112 1.70 10.70 -5.73
N ARG A 113 3.02 10.53 -5.67
CA ARG A 113 3.79 10.84 -4.45
C ARG A 113 3.57 12.29 -4.02
N GLU A 114 3.29 13.19 -4.97
CA GLU A 114 3.04 14.61 -4.69
C GLU A 114 1.78 14.87 -3.86
N PHE A 115 0.85 13.92 -3.74
CA PHE A 115 -0.33 14.05 -2.89
C PHE A 115 -0.03 13.80 -1.40
N TYR A 116 1.17 13.31 -1.08
CA TYR A 116 1.53 12.88 0.26
C TYR A 116 2.60 13.79 0.87
N ARG A 117 2.31 14.28 2.08
CA ARG A 117 3.21 15.18 2.82
C ARG A 117 4.55 14.53 3.10
N SER A 118 4.58 13.21 3.30
CA SER A 118 5.79 12.41 3.53
C SER A 118 6.77 12.43 2.34
N PHE A 119 6.29 12.74 1.14
CA PHE A 119 7.12 12.81 -0.07
C PHE A 119 7.27 14.24 -0.62
N GLN A 120 6.49 15.20 -0.11
CA GLN A 120 6.66 16.62 -0.38
C GLN A 120 7.87 17.16 0.43
N GLY A 121 8.94 17.56 -0.25
CA GLY A 121 10.13 18.16 0.39
C GLY A 121 11.44 17.38 0.25
N ALA A 122 11.44 16.25 -0.46
CA ALA A 122 12.68 15.61 -0.92
C ALA A 122 13.16 16.27 -2.23
N HIS A 123 13.67 17.51 -2.11
CA HIS A 123 14.44 18.19 -3.17
C HIS A 123 15.91 18.26 -2.80
#